data_AF-A0A235EQL2-F1
#
_entry.id   AF-A0A235EQL2-F1
#
_cell.length_a   1.000
_cell.length_b   1.000
_cell.length_c   1.000
_cell.angle_alpha   90.00
_cell.angle_beta   90.00
_cell.angle_gamma   90.00
#
_symmetry.space_group_name_H-M   'P 1'
#
loop_
_entity.id
_entity.type
_entity.pdbx_description
1 polymer ?
#
loop_
_entity_poly.entity_id
_entity_poly.type
_entity_poly.pdbx_seq_one_letter_code
_entity_poly.pdbx_strand_id
1 'polypeptide(L)'
;MQAQHLVRASDPLSSVLAAEAAIKFAGNHCDRILSALSNGRQATAHELQSITGLTVVQIDRRLPELLRAGRVQVVQRGGMDLIRGGARVWEAV
;
A
#
# COMPACT_ATOMS: atom_id res chain seq x y z
N MET A 1 -8.37 -14.60 6.79
CA MET A 1 -9.10 -13.31 6.78
C MET A 1 -10.11 -13.35 5.66
N GLN A 2 -11.40 -13.21 5.98
CA GLN A 2 -12.50 -13.28 5.02
C GLN A 2 -12.44 -12.08 4.06
N ALA A 3 -12.39 -12.37 2.76
CA ALA A 3 -12.66 -11.37 1.74
C ALA A 3 -14.10 -10.89 1.94
N GLN A 4 -14.27 -9.64 2.36
CA GLN A 4 -15.59 -9.02 2.45
C GLN A 4 -16.20 -9.02 1.04
N HIS A 5 -17.27 -9.79 0.92
CA HIS A 5 -18.13 -9.93 -0.26
C HIS A 5 -18.69 -8.54 -0.61
N LEU A 6 -18.02 -7.84 -1.52
CA LEU A 6 -18.37 -6.47 -1.95
C LEU A 6 -19.52 -6.42 -2.97
N VAL A 7 -20.12 -7.56 -3.27
CA VAL A 7 -21.15 -7.70 -4.29
C VAL A 7 -22.36 -8.41 -3.67
N ARG A 8 -23.54 -7.84 -3.80
CA ARG A 8 -24.81 -8.52 -3.51
C ARG A 8 -25.15 -9.43 -4.70
N ALA A 9 -25.76 -10.58 -4.45
CA ALA A 9 -26.10 -11.56 -5.51
C ALA A 9 -26.96 -11.01 -6.68
N SER A 10 -27.54 -9.82 -6.55
CA SER A 10 -28.32 -9.13 -7.58
C SER A 10 -27.57 -8.00 -8.29
N ASP A 11 -26.28 -7.77 -7.99
CA ASP A 11 -25.53 -6.70 -8.64
C ASP A 11 -25.29 -7.05 -10.12
N PRO A 12 -25.40 -6.06 -11.02
CA PRO A 12 -25.12 -6.27 -12.43
C PRO A 12 -23.68 -6.74 -12.62
N LEU A 13 -23.44 -7.54 -13.65
CA LEU A 13 -22.13 -8.10 -13.98
C LEU A 13 -21.02 -7.03 -14.02
N SER A 14 -21.35 -5.78 -14.40
CA SER A 14 -20.44 -4.64 -14.38
C SER A 14 -19.90 -4.29 -12.98
N SER A 15 -20.72 -4.39 -11.93
CA SER A 15 -20.31 -4.16 -10.54
C SER A 15 -19.38 -5.27 -10.03
N VAL A 16 -19.64 -6.52 -10.44
CA VAL A 16 -18.75 -7.67 -10.13
C VAL A 16 -17.38 -7.46 -10.77
N LEU A 17 -17.35 -7.16 -12.07
CA LEU A 17 -16.11 -6.93 -12.82
C LEU A 17 -15.34 -5.71 -12.30
N ALA A 18 -16.04 -4.65 -11.87
CA ALA A 18 -15.40 -3.48 -11.25
C ALA A 18 -14.74 -3.83 -9.91
N ALA A 19 -15.37 -4.67 -9.09
CA ALA A 19 -14.79 -5.15 -7.83
C ALA A 19 -13.54 -6.00 -8.06
N GLU A 20 -13.56 -6.93 -9.03
CA GLU A 20 -12.41 -7.76 -9.40
C GLU A 20 -11.25 -6.91 -9.95
N ALA A 21 -11.54 -5.96 -10.84
CA ALA A 21 -10.55 -5.03 -11.37
C ALA A 21 -9.92 -4.18 -10.26
N ALA A 22 -10.72 -3.73 -9.28
CA ALA A 22 -10.21 -2.96 -8.15
C ALA A 22 -9.23 -3.77 -7.27
N ILE A 23 -9.52 -5.06 -7.04
CA ILE A 23 -8.62 -5.96 -6.30
C ILE A 23 -7.30 -6.15 -7.06
N LYS A 24 -7.36 -6.44 -8.36
CA LYS A 24 -6.16 -6.63 -9.20
C LYS A 24 -5.32 -5.35 -9.26
N PHE A 25 -5.97 -4.20 -9.38
CA PHE A 25 -5.29 -2.90 -9.41
C PHE A 25 -4.63 -2.57 -8.06
N ALA A 26 -5.31 -2.85 -6.95
CA ALA A 26 -4.73 -2.71 -5.61
C ALA A 26 -3.51 -3.61 -5.40
N GLY A 27 -3.57 -4.87 -5.85
CA GLY A 27 -2.44 -5.80 -5.84
C GLY A 27 -1.22 -5.25 -6.57
N ASN A 28 -1.41 -4.75 -7.79
CA ASN A 28 -0.32 -4.15 -8.57
C ASN A 28 0.32 -2.93 -7.87
N HIS A 29 -0.46 -2.12 -7.15
CA HIS A 29 0.09 -1.00 -6.37
C HIS A 29 0.93 -1.47 -5.18
N CYS A 30 0.42 -2.45 -4.43
CA CYS A 30 1.12 -3.06 -3.32
C CYS A 30 2.47 -3.65 -3.75
N ASP A 31 2.49 -4.39 -4.86
CA ASP A 31 3.71 -5.02 -5.38
C ASP A 31 4.75 -3.98 -5.79
N ARG A 32 4.34 -2.88 -6.43
CA ARG A 32 5.24 -1.77 -6.79
C ARG A 32 5.85 -1.09 -5.56
N ILE A 33 5.05 -0.86 -4.52
CA ILE A 33 5.53 -0.28 -3.25
C ILE A 33 6.55 -1.22 -2.58
N LEU A 34 6.22 -2.50 -2.47
CA LEU A 34 7.11 -3.50 -1.88
C LEU A 34 8.42 -3.64 -2.67
N SER A 35 8.34 -3.65 -4.00
CA SER A 35 9.53 -3.67 -4.85
C SER A 35 10.41 -2.44 -4.65
N ALA A 36 9.81 -1.25 -4.44
CA ALA A 36 10.57 -0.02 -4.17
C ALA A 36 11.27 -0.03 -2.80
N LEU A 37 10.69 -0.72 -1.80
CA LEU A 37 11.24 -0.90 -0.46
C LEU A 37 12.15 -2.13 -0.32
N SER A 38 12.29 -2.94 -1.38
CA SER A 38 13.14 -4.13 -1.38
C SER A 38 14.62 -3.78 -1.12
N ASN A 39 15.41 -4.79 -0.75
CA ASN A 39 16.84 -4.65 -0.44
C ASN A 39 17.14 -3.67 0.72
N GLY A 40 16.25 -3.61 1.71
CA GLY A 40 16.44 -2.78 2.91
C GLY A 40 16.29 -1.28 2.66
N ARG A 41 15.66 -0.87 1.55
CA ARG A 41 15.39 0.53 1.27
C ARG A 41 14.33 1.08 2.22
N GLN A 42 14.60 2.28 2.73
CA GLN A 42 13.69 3.03 3.57
C GLN A 42 13.25 4.31 2.85
N ALA A 43 11.94 4.49 2.71
CA ALA A 43 11.39 5.61 1.95
C ALA A 43 10.09 6.14 2.56
N THR A 44 9.87 7.44 2.40
CA THR A 44 8.59 8.12 2.65
C THR A 44 7.64 7.93 1.47
N ALA A 45 6.35 8.24 1.65
CA ALA A 45 5.38 8.21 0.57
C ALA A 45 5.74 9.15 -0.60
N HIS A 46 6.39 10.29 -0.32
CA HIS A 46 6.87 11.22 -1.35
C HIS A 46 8.05 10.64 -2.14
N GLU A 47 9.01 10.00 -1.47
CA GLU A 47 10.13 9.33 -2.14
C GLU A 47 9.64 8.12 -2.94
N LEU A 48 8.66 7.37 -2.42
CA LEU A 48 8.02 6.27 -3.11
C LEU A 48 7.26 6.73 -4.36
N GLN A 49 6.67 7.92 -4.36
CA GLN A 49 6.05 8.48 -5.56
C GLN A 49 7.06 8.62 -6.70
N SER A 50 8.25 9.13 -6.42
CA SER A 50 9.30 9.29 -7.44
C SER A 50 9.81 7.95 -7.98
N ILE A 51 9.83 6.90 -7.17
CA ILE A 51 10.34 5.57 -7.56
C ILE A 51 9.26 4.76 -8.28
N THR A 52 8.05 4.76 -7.74
CA THR A 52 6.97 3.90 -8.22
C THR A 52 6.14 4.53 -9.31
N GLY A 53 6.12 5.88 -9.43
CA GLY A 53 5.18 6.61 -10.29
C GLY A 53 3.74 6.64 -9.78
N LEU A 54 3.47 6.11 -8.57
CA LEU A 54 2.18 6.24 -7.90
C LEU A 54 2.06 7.61 -7.24
N THR A 55 0.85 8.13 -7.07
CA THR A 55 0.65 9.35 -6.30
C THR A 55 0.79 9.09 -4.80
N VAL A 56 1.20 10.10 -4.04
CA VAL A 56 1.28 10.01 -2.56
C VAL A 56 -0.03 9.49 -1.96
N VAL A 57 -1.17 9.97 -2.46
CA VAL A 57 -2.50 9.53 -2.00
C VAL A 57 -2.74 8.03 -2.28
N GLN A 58 -2.30 7.51 -3.42
CA GLN A 58 -2.40 6.07 -3.71
C GLN A 58 -1.52 5.24 -2.78
N ILE A 59 -0.32 5.74 -2.49
CA ILE A 59 0.65 5.09 -1.59
C ILE A 59 0.12 5.09 -0.15
N ASP A 60 -0.34 6.24 0.36
CA ASP A 60 -0.86 6.40 1.72
C ASP A 60 -2.11 5.55 1.98
N ARG A 61 -2.90 5.23 0.95
CA ARG A 61 -4.01 4.27 1.09
C ARG A 61 -3.54 2.82 1.23
N ARG A 62 -2.40 2.46 0.61
CA ARG A 62 -1.88 1.09 0.59
C ARG A 62 -0.94 0.78 1.75
N LEU A 63 -0.19 1.75 2.24
CA LEU A 63 0.75 1.53 3.36
C LEU A 63 0.06 0.98 4.63
N PRO A 64 -1.13 1.46 5.06
CA PRO A 64 -1.86 0.87 6.18
C PRO A 64 -2.38 -0.55 5.90
N GLU A 65 -2.72 -0.88 4.65
CA GLU A 65 -3.12 -2.23 4.26
C GLU A 65 -1.92 -3.19 4.33
N LEU A 66 -0.78 -2.77 3.80
CA LEU A 66 0.48 -3.51 3.85
C LEU A 66 1.00 -3.68 5.29
N LEU A 67 0.85 -2.66 6.13
CA LEU A 67 1.19 -2.72 7.55
C LEU A 67 0.36 -3.78 8.28
N ARG A 68 -0.97 -3.78 8.08
CA ARG A 68 -1.87 -4.80 8.65
C ARG A 68 -1.56 -6.20 8.14
N ALA A 69 -1.09 -6.31 6.91
CA ALA A 69 -0.64 -7.58 6.31
C ALA A 69 0.77 -8.01 6.76
N GLY A 70 1.47 -7.20 7.58
CA GLY A 70 2.83 -7.50 8.05
C GLY A 70 3.89 -7.47 6.95
N ARG A 71 3.67 -6.69 5.88
CA ARG A 71 4.58 -6.61 4.71
C ARG A 71 5.48 -5.38 4.73
N VAL A 72 5.09 -4.35 5.48
CA VAL A 72 5.86 -3.12 5.69
C VAL A 72 5.72 -2.69 7.14
N GLN A 73 6.65 -1.87 7.61
CA GLN A 73 6.57 -1.22 8.91
C GLN A 73 7.09 0.21 8.85
N VAL A 74 6.66 1.03 9.82
CA VAL A 74 7.24 2.37 10.02
C VAL A 74 8.58 2.21 10.71
N VAL A 75 9.63 2.75 10.13
CA VAL A 75 10.98 2.71 10.71
C VAL A 75 10.97 3.47 12.03
N GLN A 76 11.45 2.83 13.10
CA GLN A 76 11.59 3.44 14.41
C GLN A 76 13.06 3.76 14.72
N ARG A 77 13.31 4.89 15.39
CA ARG A 77 14.62 5.24 15.96
C ARG A 77 14.42 5.71 17.40
N GLY A 78 15.03 5.01 18.35
CA GLY A 78 14.88 5.34 19.78
C GLY A 78 13.44 5.25 20.29
N GLY A 79 12.62 4.35 19.72
CA GLY A 79 11.20 4.20 20.09
C GLY A 79 10.26 5.24 19.49
N MET A 80 10.72 6.04 18.52
CA MET A 80 9.92 7.05 17.83
C MET A 80 9.87 6.81 16.32
N ASP A 81 8.72 7.12 15.70
CA ASP A 81 8.53 7.10 14.25
C ASP A 81 9.61 7.97 13.59
N LEU A 82 10.38 7.40 12.67
CA LEU A 82 11.30 8.16 11.85
C LEU A 82 10.48 9.00 10.85
N ILE A 83 10.58 10.32 11.00
CA ILE A 83 9.96 11.29 10.10
C ILE A 83 11.05 11.94 9.23
N ARG A 84 10.82 12.00 7.92
CA ARG A 84 11.68 12.70 6.95
C ARG A 84 10.79 13.61 6.09
N GLY A 85 11.10 14.90 6.05
CA GLY A 85 10.30 15.87 5.29
C GLY A 85 8.83 15.93 5.70
N GLY A 86 8.52 15.70 6.99
CA GLY A 86 7.14 15.68 7.51
C GLY A 86 6.35 14.40 7.23
N ALA A 87 6.96 13.38 6.59
CA ALA A 87 6.31 12.11 6.31
C ALA A 87 7.02 10.95 7.03
N ARG A 88 6.25 9.91 7.39
CA ARG A 88 6.78 8.67 7.98
C ARG A 88 7.65 7.93 6.98
N VAL A 89 8.76 7.38 7.47
CA VAL A 89 9.64 6.51 6.70
C VAL A 89 9.20 5.06 6.87
N TRP A 90 9.06 4.36 5.76
CA TRP A 90 8.61 2.97 5.69
C TRP A 90 9.71 2.05 5.19
N GLU A 91 9.69 0.80 5.64
CA GLU A 91 10.55 -0.27 5.14
C GLU A 91 9.74 -1.57 4.95
N ALA A 92 10.22 -2.46 4.09
CA ALA A 92 9.67 -3.80 3.95
C ALA A 92 10.07 -4.67 5.15
N VAL A 93 9.18 -5.58 5.55
CA VAL A 93 9.41 -6.61 6.59
C VAL A 93 9.79 -7.93 5.95
#